data_AF-A0A132I1R7-F1
#
_entry.id   AF-A0A132I1R7-F1
#
_cell.length_a   1.000
_cell.length_b   1.000
_cell.length_c   1.000
_cell.angle_alpha   90.00
_cell.angle_beta   90.00
_cell.angle_gamma   90.00
#
_symmetry.space_group_name_H-M   'P 1'
#
loop_
_entity.id
_entity.type
_entity.pdbx_description
1 polymer ?
#
loop_
_entity_poly.entity_id
_entity_poly.type
_entity_poly.pdbx_seq_one_letter_code
_entity_poly.pdbx_strand_id
1 'polypeptide(L)' 'MNDKHPKKKKMSISLSEQEREMLSLYAAEMGVSRPVALRRIVKRQLNDYMHNKGTAIPPNQLDIFDSVQIDIFNNTSKTT' A
#
# COMPACT_ATOMS: atom_id res chain seq x y z
N MET A 1 -26.36 11.48 -18.18
CA MET A 1 -25.22 11.88 -17.33
C MET A 1 -24.58 10.59 -16.82
N ASN A 2 -23.34 10.31 -17.20
CA ASN A 2 -22.63 9.06 -16.85
C ASN A 2 -21.73 9.33 -15.64
N ASP A 3 -22.28 9.26 -14.43
CA ASP A 3 -21.52 9.25 -13.18
C ASP A 3 -20.81 7.89 -13.02
N LYS A 4 -19.77 7.67 -13.84
CA LYS A 4 -18.84 6.57 -13.65
C LYS A 4 -17.95 6.92 -12.46
N HIS A 5 -18.38 6.52 -11.26
CA HIS A 5 -17.52 6.48 -10.08
C HIS A 5 -16.14 5.93 -10.47
N PRO A 6 -15.04 6.55 -10.00
CA PRO A 6 -13.69 6.08 -10.34
C PRO A 6 -13.58 4.60 -9.99
N LYS A 7 -13.33 3.76 -11.00
CA LYS A 7 -13.22 2.30 -10.81
C LYS A 7 -12.06 2.05 -9.85
N LYS A 8 -12.37 1.56 -8.64
CA LYS A 8 -11.35 1.15 -7.67
C LYS A 8 -10.43 0.12 -8.33
N LYS A 9 -9.14 0.44 -8.42
CA LYS A 9 -8.15 -0.45 -9.01
C LYS A 9 -7.81 -1.50 -7.96
N LYS A 10 -8.08 -2.77 -8.23
CA LYS A 10 -7.72 -3.87 -7.33
C LYS A 10 -6.26 -4.25 -7.55
N MET A 11 -5.52 -4.40 -6.47
CA MET A 11 -4.13 -4.86 -6.49
C MET A 11 -3.98 -5.96 -5.44
N SER A 12 -3.57 -7.14 -5.89
CA SER A 12 -3.23 -8.25 -5.00
C SER A 12 -1.75 -8.21 -4.71
N ILE A 13 -1.36 -8.33 -3.45
CA ILE A 13 0.04 -8.47 -3.06
C ILE A 13 0.25 -9.77 -2.27
N SER A 14 1.38 -10.42 -2.52
CA SER A 14 1.83 -11.57 -1.75
C SER A 14 2.98 -11.13 -0.88
N LEU A 15 2.86 -11.35 0.42
CA LEU A 15 3.91 -11.07 1.40
C LEU A 15 4.50 -12.38 1.92
N SER A 16 5.79 -12.38 2.22
CA SER A 16 6.40 -13.40 3.09
C SER A 16 5.78 -13.36 4.48
N GLU A 17 5.98 -14.42 5.26
CA GLU A 17 5.49 -14.48 6.64
C GLU A 17 6.04 -13.35 7.50
N GLN A 18 7.34 -13.08 7.40
CA GLN A 18 8.01 -12.01 8.13
C GLN A 18 7.45 -10.63 7.76
N GLU A 19 7.28 -10.33 6.46
CA GLU A 19 6.70 -9.06 6.01
C GLU A 19 5.26 -8.88 6.50
N ARG A 20 4.49 -9.97 6.51
CA ARG A 20 3.12 -9.98 7.02
C ARG A 20 3.08 -9.70 8.52
N GLU A 21 3.98 -10.28 9.30
CA GLU A 21 4.08 -10.03 10.74
C GLU A 21 4.47 -8.58 11.02
N MET A 22 5.50 -8.06 10.36
CA MET A 22 5.89 -6.66 10.49
C MET A 22 4.74 -5.70 10.13
N LEU A 23 4.03 -5.98 9.02
CA LEU A 23 2.86 -5.20 8.65
C LEU A 23 1.73 -5.28 9.68
N SER A 24 1.56 -6.44 10.31
CA SER A 24 0.52 -6.65 11.33
C SER A 24 0.85 -5.89 12.62
N LEU A 25 2.12 -5.88 13.05
CA LEU A 25 2.59 -5.10 14.19
C LEU A 25 2.41 -3.60 13.94
N TYR A 26 2.85 -3.10 12.79
CA TYR A 26 2.70 -1.68 12.44
C TYR A 26 1.23 -1.27 12.31
N ALA A 27 0.38 -2.13 11.73
CA ALA A 27 -1.06 -1.87 11.65
C ALA A 27 -1.71 -1.78 13.04
N ALA A 28 -1.33 -2.67 13.96
CA ALA A 28 -1.81 -2.66 15.33
C ALA A 28 -1.35 -1.41 16.10
N GLU A 29 -0.06 -1.05 15.99
CA GLU A 29 0.50 0.14 16.63
C GLU A 29 -0.20 1.43 16.17
N MET A 30 -0.52 1.51 14.88
CA MET A 30 -1.18 2.68 14.28
C MET A 30 -2.72 2.65 14.41
N GLY A 31 -3.31 1.60 14.97
CA GLY A 31 -4.77 1.44 15.10
C GLY A 31 -5.51 1.39 13.76
N VAL A 32 -4.91 0.83 12.71
CA VAL A 32 -5.49 0.78 11.36
C VAL A 32 -5.48 -0.64 10.78
N SER A 33 -6.21 -0.86 9.69
CA SER A 33 -6.18 -2.15 8.99
C SER A 33 -4.87 -2.35 8.21
N ARG A 34 -4.44 -3.61 8.03
CA ARG A 34 -3.22 -3.97 7.28
C ARG A 34 -3.15 -3.35 5.87
N PRO A 35 -4.23 -3.30 5.07
CA PRO A 35 -4.22 -2.60 3.78
C PRO A 35 -3.97 -1.09 3.90
N VAL A 36 -4.53 -0.43 4.92
CA VAL A 36 -4.32 1.02 5.17
C VAL A 36 -2.88 1.27 5.62
N ALA A 37 -2.37 0.45 6.52
CA ALA A 37 -0.98 0.49 6.96
C ALA A 37 0.00 0.37 5.79
N LEU A 38 -0.22 -0.62 4.91
CA LEU A 38 0.62 -0.83 3.74
C LEU A 38 0.58 0.37 2.78
N ARG A 39 -0.60 0.96 2.53
CA ARG A 39 -0.71 2.20 1.74
C ARG A 39 0.11 3.34 2.32
N ARG A 40 0.11 3.51 3.65
CA ARG A 40 0.90 4.54 4.33
C ARG A 40 2.41 4.30 4.16
N ILE A 41 2.86 3.05 4.32
CA ILE A 41 4.26 2.67 4.12
C ILE A 41 4.71 2.98 2.69
N VAL A 42 3.93 2.55 1.69
CA VAL A 42 4.25 2.78 0.27
C VAL A 42 4.27 4.26 -0.07
N LYS A 43 3.26 5.03 0.38
CA LYS A 43 3.23 6.49 0.20
C LYS A 43 4.48 7.15 0.78
N ARG A 44 4.88 6.77 1.99
CA ARG A 44 6.07 7.30 2.66
C ARG A 44 7.35 6.96 1.88
N GLN A 45 7.56 5.69 1.54
CA GLN A 45 8.76 5.27 0.81
C GLN A 45 8.88 5.93 -0.56
N LEU A 46 7.78 6.09 -1.29
CA LEU A 46 7.80 6.77 -2.59
C LEU A 46 8.13 8.26 -2.43
N ASN A 47 7.55 8.91 -1.42
CA ASN A 47 7.84 10.30 -1.12
C ASN A 47 9.32 10.49 -0.75
N ASP A 48 9.86 9.64 0.13
CA ASP A 48 11.26 9.68 0.54
C ASP A 48 12.20 9.42 -0.67
N TYR A 49 11.85 8.44 -1.51
CA TYR A 49 12.61 8.14 -2.73
C TYR A 49 12.67 9.33 -3.69
N MET A 50 11.54 9.98 -3.95
CA MET A 50 11.48 11.12 -4.87
C MET A 50 12.12 12.37 -4.28
N HIS A 51 11.96 12.62 -2.98
CA HIS A 51 12.66 13.69 -2.28
C HIS A 51 14.19 13.55 -2.42
N ASN A 52 14.72 12.34 -2.23
CA ASN A 52 16.14 12.03 -2.44
C ASN A 52 16.60 12.22 -3.90
N LYS A 53 15.68 12.19 -4.86
CA LYS A 53 15.94 12.44 -6.29
C LYS A 53 15.81 13.91 -6.69
N GLY A 54 15.47 14.80 -5.74
CA GLY A 54 15.21 16.21 -6.02
C GLY A 54 13.86 16.45 -6.72
N THR A 55 12.99 15.46 -6.75
CA THR A 55 11.67 15.54 -7.36
C THR A 55 10.61 15.67 -6.27
N ALA A 56 9.92 16.80 -6.22
CA ALA A 56 8.73 16.92 -5.38
C ALA A 56 7.57 16.21 -6.09
N ILE A 57 7.01 15.16 -5.48
CA ILE A 57 5.76 14.57 -5.98
C ILE A 57 4.61 15.50 -5.58
N PRO A 58 3.81 16.00 -6.53
CA PRO A 58 2.60 16.71 -6.21
C PRO A 58 1.68 15.84 -5.34
N PRO A 59 1.12 16.34 -4.22
CA PRO A 59 0.33 15.52 -3.28
C PRO A 59 -0.80 14.74 -3.96
N ASN A 60 -1.43 15.33 -4.97
CA ASN A 60 -2.51 14.74 -5.76
C ASN A 60 -2.11 13.48 -6.55
N GLN A 61 -0.81 13.26 -6.83
CA GLN A 61 -0.36 12.04 -7.50
C GLN A 61 -0.23 10.87 -6.52
N LEU A 62 -0.09 11.13 -5.22
CA LEU A 62 -0.09 10.08 -4.19
C LEU A 62 -1.52 9.62 -3.85
N ASP A 63 -2.53 10.42 -4.16
CA ASP A 63 -3.94 10.05 -3.95
C ASP A 63 -4.38 8.86 -4.82
N ILE A 64 -3.60 8.51 -5.86
CA ILE A 64 -3.82 7.30 -6.65
C ILE A 64 -3.86 6.05 -5.75
N PHE A 65 -3.06 6.03 -4.67
CA PHE A 65 -3.02 4.91 -3.74
C PHE A 65 -4.29 4.80 -2.88
N ASP A 66 -5.05 5.87 -2.70
CA ASP A 66 -6.33 5.82 -1.98
C ASP A 66 -7.44 5.18 -2.84
N SER A 67 -7.27 5.21 -4.17
CA SER A 67 -8.15 4.51 -5.11
C SER A 67 -7.82 3.02 -5.28
N VAL A 68 -6.72 2.54 -4.68
CA VAL A 68 -6.29 1.14 -4.76
C VAL A 68 -6.91 0.33 -3.62
N GLN A 69 -7.70 -0.67 -4.00
CA GLN A 69 -8.09 -1.74 -3.09
C GLN A 69 -6.95 -2.75 -3.04
N ILE A 70 -6.35 -2.96 -1.86
CA ILE A 70 -5.28 -3.93 -1.68
C ILE A 70 -5.85 -5.18 -1.01
N ASP A 71 -5.75 -6.30 -1.70
CA ASP A 71 -6.03 -7.63 -1.16
C ASP A 71 -4.68 -8.28 -0.82
N ILE A 72 -4.46 -8.64 0.45
CA ILE A 72 -3.19 -9.22 0.94
C ILE A 72 -3.39 -10.73 1.06
N PHE A 73 -2.62 -11.50 0.28
CA PHE A 73 -2.64 -12.96 0.30
C PHE A 73 -1.39 -13.51 0.97
N ASN A 74 -1.52 -14.67 1.63
CA ASN A 74 -0.37 -15.38 2.18
C ASN A 74 0.41 -16.02 1.02
N ASN A 75 1.71 -15.73 0.92
CA ASN A 75 2.57 -16.47 0.03
C ASN A 75 2.90 -17.82 0.68
N THR A 76 2.10 -18.85 0.42
CA THR A 76 2.44 -20.23 0.82
C THR A 76 3.41 -20.83 -0.19
N SER A 77 4.52 -20.16 -0.45
CA SER A 77 5.65 -20.82 -1.11
C SER A 77 6.26 -21.74 -0.07
N LYS A 78 5.84 -23.01 -0.09
CA LYS A 78 6.56 -24.09 0.58
C LYS A 78 7.97 -24.10 -0.01
N THR A 79 8.93 -23.59 0.72
CA THR A 79 10.34 -23.94 0.53
C THR A 79 10.41 -25.47 0.62
N THR A 80 10.66 -26.09 -0.54
CA THR A 80 10.91 -27.53 -0.66
C THR A 80 12.41 -27.72 -0.71
#